data_AF-A0A924VBT2-F1
#
_entry.id   AF-A0A924VBT2-F1
#
_cell.length_a   1.000
_cell.length_b   1.000
_cell.length_c   1.000
_cell.angle_alpha   90.00
_cell.angle_beta   90.00
_cell.angle_gamma   90.00
#
_symmetry.space_group_name_H-M   'P 1'
#
loop_
_entity.id
_entity.type
_entity.pdbx_description
1 polymer ?
#
loop_
_entity_poly.entity_id
_entity_poly.type
_entity_poly.pdbx_seq_one_letter_code
_entity_poly.pdbx_strand_id
1 'polypeptide(L)' 'MTYLSGRHAIEFSKHGLNVTGVDISETFINGLTGKITSEKLNINAILADILTIKLNQKFSGAVCLGNSFGYFNIEK' A
#
# COMPACT_ATOMS: atom_id res chain seq x y z
N MET A 1 4.30 -1.80 -17.01
CA MET A 1 4.50 -1.29 -15.63
C MET A 1 3.34 -1.60 -14.67
N THR A 2 2.20 -2.13 -15.13
CA THR A 2 0.96 -2.26 -14.32
C THR A 2 0.90 -3.47 -13.37
N TYR A 3 1.83 -4.43 -13.48
CA TYR A 3 1.73 -5.72 -12.78
C TYR A 3 2.22 -5.72 -11.32
N LEU A 4 2.92 -4.68 -10.85
CA LEU A 4 3.50 -4.66 -9.50
C LEU A 4 2.76 -3.76 -8.51
N SER A 5 2.03 -2.75 -8.99
CA SER A 5 1.39 -1.74 -8.15
C SER A 5 0.31 -2.34 -7.23
N GLY A 6 0.63 -2.47 -5.94
CA GLY A 6 -0.33 -2.85 -4.91
C GLY A 6 -0.81 -4.31 -4.94
N ARG A 7 -0.07 -5.24 -5.55
CA ARG A 7 -0.50 -6.65 -5.73
C ARG A 7 -1.00 -7.31 -4.43
N HIS A 8 -0.36 -7.03 -3.30
CA HIS A 8 -0.76 -7.57 -1.99
C HIS A 8 -2.02 -6.90 -1.46
N ALA A 9 -2.12 -5.58 -1.54
CA ALA A 9 -3.30 -4.84 -1.10
C ALA A 9 -4.56 -5.25 -1.88
N ILE A 10 -4.42 -5.46 -3.20
CA ILE A 10 -5.48 -5.97 -4.06
C ILE A 10 -5.94 -7.35 -3.59
N GLU A 11 -5.00 -8.27 -3.36
CA GLU A 11 -5.34 -9.64 -2.96
C GLU A 11 -6.00 -9.70 -1.58
N PHE A 12 -5.53 -8.89 -0.63
CA PHE A 12 -6.15 -8.76 0.69
C PHE A 12 -7.57 -8.20 0.61
N SER A 13 -7.81 -7.20 -0.24
CA SER A 13 -9.14 -6.63 -0.43
C SER A 13 -10.11 -7.64 -1.07
N LYS A 14 -9.62 -8.43 -2.04
CA LYS A 14 -10.40 -9.53 -2.66
C LYS A 14 -10.80 -10.62 -1.65
N HIS A 15 -10.00 -10.79 -0.60
CA HIS A 15 -10.30 -11.67 0.53
C HIS A 15 -11.13 -11.02 1.65
N GLY A 16 -11.72 -9.85 1.40
CA GLY A 16 -12.67 -9.20 2.31
C GLY A 16 -12.03 -8.33 3.38
N LEU A 17 -10.72 -8.08 3.33
CA LEU A 17 -10.06 -7.16 4.25
C LEU A 17 -10.28 -5.70 3.83
N ASN A 18 -10.47 -4.82 4.81
CA ASN A 18 -10.36 -3.38 4.60
C ASN A 18 -8.88 -2.98 4.69
N VAL A 19 -8.31 -2.50 3.58
CA VAL A 19 -6.86 -2.31 3.45
C VAL A 19 -6.53 -0.83 3.36
N THR A 20 -5.50 -0.39 4.07
CA THR A 20 -4.81 0.88 3.77
C THR A 20 -3.45 0.55 3.16
N GLY A 21 -3.23 0.97 1.92
CA GLY A 21 -1.95 0.84 1.23
C GLY A 21 -1.20 2.16 1.25
N VAL A 22 0.03 2.16 1.78
CA VAL A 22 0.91 3.33 1.81
C VAL A 22 2.15 3.05 0.97
N ASP A 23 2.49 3.96 0.08
CA ASP A 23 3.71 3.88 -0.74
C ASP A 23 4.23 5.30 -1.00
N ILE A 24 5.55 5.46 -1.09
CA ILE A 24 6.20 6.73 -1.41
C ILE A 24 6.20 7.03 -2.91
N SER A 25 5.98 6.01 -3.75
CA SER A 25 5.97 6.11 -5.20
C SER A 25 4.61 6.56 -5.74
N GLU A 26 4.54 7.78 -6.27
CA GLU A 26 3.36 8.30 -6.95
C GLU A 26 2.91 7.39 -8.11
N THR A 27 3.86 6.84 -8.87
CA THR A 27 3.59 5.90 -9.96
C THR A 27 2.86 4.64 -9.47
N PHE A 28 3.25 4.10 -8.31
CA PHE A 28 2.58 2.92 -7.76
C PHE A 28 1.22 3.26 -7.17
N ILE A 29 1.08 4.40 -6.49
CA ILE A 29 -0.21 4.88 -6.00
C ILE A 29 -1.19 5.12 -7.14
N ASN A 30 -0.77 5.76 -8.23
CA ASN A 30 -1.63 5.98 -9.40
C ASN A 30 -2.09 4.66 -10.03
N GLY A 31 -1.18 3.68 -10.15
CA GLY A 31 -1.51 2.34 -10.62
C GLY A 31 -2.52 1.61 -9.72
N LEU A 32 -2.32 1.71 -8.40
CA LEU A 32 -3.24 1.12 -7.41
C LEU A 32 -4.61 1.80 -7.43
N THR A 33 -4.68 3.14 -7.47
CA THR A 33 -5.93 3.90 -7.53
C THR A 33 -6.75 3.58 -8.80
N GLY A 34 -6.08 3.41 -9.94
CA GLY A 34 -6.74 2.95 -11.17
C GLY A 34 -7.38 1.57 -10.99
N LYS A 35 -6.67 0.65 -10.32
CA LYS A 35 -7.16 -0.69 -10.01
C LYS A 35 -8.32 -0.69 -9.01
N ILE A 36 -8.22 0.11 -7.95
CA ILE A 36 -9.28 0.31 -6.96
C ILE A 36 -10.57 0.73 -7.65
N THR A 37 -10.48 1.71 -8.55
CA THR A 37 -11.63 2.25 -9.27
C THR A 37 -12.23 1.23 -10.24
N SER A 38 -11.39 0.55 -11.04
CA SER A 38 -11.89 -0.42 -12.04
C SER A 38 -12.49 -1.68 -11.43
N GLU A 39 -11.92 -2.15 -10.31
CA GLU A 39 -12.30 -3.42 -9.67
C GLU A 39 -13.18 -3.21 -8.42
N LYS A 40 -13.51 -1.95 -8.07
CA LYS A 40 -14.31 -1.55 -6.90
C LYS A 40 -13.78 -2.14 -5.58
N LEU A 41 -12.46 -2.06 -5.39
CA LEU A 41 -11.78 -2.65 -4.24
C LEU A 41 -11.94 -1.79 -2.99
N ASN A 42 -12.03 -2.42 -1.83
CA ASN A 42 -12.07 -1.75 -0.53
C ASN A 42 -10.64 -1.48 -0.03
N ILE A 43 -9.98 -0.50 -0.65
CA ILE A 43 -8.61 -0.10 -0.34
C ILE A 43 -8.54 1.43 -0.26
N ASN A 44 -7.94 1.95 0.80
CA ASN A 44 -7.51 3.34 0.90
C ASN A 44 -6.03 3.45 0.49
N ALA A 45 -5.73 4.13 -0.63
CA ALA A 45 -4.37 4.34 -1.10
C ALA A 45 -3.83 5.71 -0.64
N ILE A 46 -2.65 5.72 0.00
CA ILE A 46 -2.02 6.92 0.54
C ILE A 46 -0.61 7.06 -0.03
N LEU A 47 -0.36 8.18 -0.73
CA LEU A 47 0.98 8.58 -1.14
C LEU A 47 1.70 9.23 0.04
N ALA A 48 2.66 8.53 0.64
CA ALA A 48 3.43 9.04 1.76
C ALA A 48 4.70 8.20 2.00
N ASP A 49 5.66 8.80 2.71
CA ASP A 49 6.77 8.08 3.32
C ASP A 49 6.30 7.37 4.60
N ILE A 50 6.48 6.05 4.66
CA ILE A 50 6.05 5.23 5.80
C ILE A 50 6.84 5.53 7.08
N LEU A 51 8.02 6.15 6.98
CA LEU A 51 8.82 6.53 8.15
C LEU A 51 8.28 7.77 8.86
N THR A 52 7.55 8.63 8.14
CA THR A 52 7.12 9.94 8.65
C THR A 52 5.60 10.12 8.72
N ILE A 53 4.83 9.26 8.03
CA ILE A 53 3.37 9.30 8.04
C ILE A 53 2.79 9.16 9.45
N LYS A 54 1.77 9.96 9.75
CA LYS A 54 0.93 9.82 10.95
C LYS A 54 -0.44 9.30 10.54
N LEU A 55 -0.80 8.12 11.03
CA LEU A 55 -2.10 7.50 10.80
C LEU A 55 -2.97 7.68 12.05
N ASN A 56 -4.11 8.34 11.91
CA ASN A 56 -5.04 8.61 13.00
C ASN A 56 -6.06 7.47 13.23
N GLN A 57 -5.65 6.23 12.97
CA GLN A 57 -6.49 5.04 13.13
C GLN A 57 -5.67 3.84 13.58
N LYS A 58 -6.33 2.85 14.20
CA LYS A 58 -5.71 1.59 14.60
C LYS A 58 -5.99 0.52 13.55
N PHE A 59 -5.08 -0.43 13.43
CA PHE A 59 -5.18 -1.55 12.49
C PHE A 59 -5.10 -2.86 13.26
N SER A 60 -5.83 -3.87 12.79
CA SER A 60 -5.75 -5.23 13.33
C SER A 60 -4.43 -5.94 12.98
N GLY A 61 -3.70 -5.43 11.97
CA GLY A 61 -2.40 -5.94 11.56
C GLY A 61 -1.73 -5.02 10.55
N ALA A 62 -0.41 -5.20 10.38
CA ALA A 62 0.39 -4.48 9.40
C ALA A 62 1.43 -5.43 8.78
N VAL A 63 1.69 -5.27 7.48
CA VAL A 63 2.69 -6.06 6.75
C VAL A 63 3.49 -5.14 5.82
N CYS A 64 4.76 -5.49 5.60
CA CYS A 64 5.65 -4.84 4.65
C CYS A 64 6.35 -5.97 3.87
N LEU A 65 5.99 -6.11 2.60
CA LEU A 65 6.26 -7.30 1.78
C LEU A 65 7.02 -6.92 0.51
N GLY A 66 7.67 -7.89 -0.14
CA GLY A 66 8.34 -7.66 -1.42
C GLY A 66 9.64 -6.85 -1.29
N ASN A 67 10.42 -7.13 -0.24
CA ASN A 67 11.71 -6.50 0.06
C ASN A 67 11.64 -5.00 0.36
N SER A 68 10.44 -4.44 0.61
CA SER A 68 10.27 -3.00 0.90
C SER A 68 11.09 -2.52 2.11
N PHE A 69 11.31 -3.37 3.12
CA PHE A 69 12.19 -3.04 4.25
C PHE A 69 13.66 -2.83 3.84
N GLY A 70 14.13 -3.47 2.76
CA GLY A 70 15.52 -3.39 2.32
C GLY A 70 15.91 -2.03 1.73
N TYR A 71 14.95 -1.14 1.47
CA TYR A 71 15.22 0.21 0.99
C TYR A 71 15.53 1.22 2.10
N PHE A 72 15.32 0.86 3.36
CA PHE A 72 15.64 1.75 4.47
C PHE A 72 17.12 1.63 4.81
N ASN A 73 17.82 2.76 4.82
CA ASN A 73 19.17 2.81 5.32
C ASN A 73 19.10 2.76 6.85
N ILE A 74 19.59 1.68 7.46
CA ILE A 74 19.55 1.44 8.91
C ILE A 74 20.74 2.09 9.64
N GLU A 75 21.61 2.80 8.92
CA GLU A 75 22.69 3.56 9.55
C GLU A 75 22.12 4.59 10.53
N LYS A 76 22.33 4.30 11.81
CA LYS A 76 22.10 5.15 12.97
C LYS A 76 23.34 5.95 13.27
#